data_AF-A0A1M7AP34-F1
#
_entry.id   AF-A0A1M7AP34-F1
#
_cell.length_a   1.000
_cell.length_b   1.000
_cell.length_c   1.000
_cell.angle_alpha   90.00
_cell.angle_beta   90.00
_cell.angle_gamma   90.00
#
_symmetry.space_group_name_H-M   'P 1'
#
loop_
_entity.id
_entity.type
_entity.pdbx_description
1 polymer ?
#
loop_
_entity_poly.entity_id
_entity_poly.type
_entity_poly.pdbx_seq_one_letter_code
_entity_poly.pdbx_strand_id
1 'polypeptide(L)'
;MSEHVAVFSATAGYRHDSIGAGAAALAELAAPEGLSVRHTEDPRELTRLLASDCAAVVFLSPTGEVLDDGARHALRAYVTGGGGFLGVHAATCAEYDWDWYGELTGARFTGHPAVQTAAVTVEDPGHPATSHLPRAWEWTDEWYDFAASPRGAGVRVLASVDERRYEGGTMGADHPLAWCRQVGAGRSFSTALGHTEEAYADPRFLAHLRGALLWSAGRAQG
;
A
#
# COMPACT_ATOMS: atom_id res chain seq x y z
N MET A 1 -24.75 -7.28 8.07
CA MET A 1 -23.45 -7.95 8.28
C MET A 1 -22.50 -6.88 8.80
N SER A 2 -21.41 -7.24 9.48
CA SER A 2 -20.39 -6.25 9.91
C SER A 2 -19.48 -5.97 8.73
N GLU A 3 -19.16 -4.70 8.48
CA GLU A 3 -18.14 -4.34 7.48
C GLU A 3 -16.78 -4.98 7.80
N HIS A 4 -15.99 -5.24 6.76
CA HIS A 4 -14.64 -5.80 6.89
C HIS A 4 -13.62 -5.12 5.99
N VAL A 5 -12.35 -5.33 6.31
CA VAL A 5 -11.19 -5.08 5.46
C VAL A 5 -10.71 -6.41 4.92
N ALA A 6 -10.62 -6.53 3.60
CA ALA A 6 -10.05 -7.72 2.95
C ALA A 6 -8.53 -7.53 2.84
N VAL A 7 -7.75 -8.36 3.52
CA VAL A 7 -6.28 -8.35 3.41
C VAL A 7 -5.86 -9.50 2.51
N PHE A 8 -5.09 -9.19 1.46
CA PHE A 8 -4.58 -10.16 0.50
C PHE A 8 -3.04 -10.12 0.48
N SER A 9 -2.39 -11.28 0.61
CA SER A 9 -0.92 -11.37 0.71
C SER A 9 -0.34 -12.58 -0.03
N ALA A 10 -1.02 -13.07 -1.08
CA ALA A 10 -0.50 -14.19 -1.85
C ALA A 10 0.81 -13.81 -2.55
N THR A 11 1.75 -14.76 -2.60
CA THR A 11 3.08 -14.56 -3.21
C THR A 11 3.39 -15.71 -4.16
N ALA A 12 3.70 -15.39 -5.41
CA ALA A 12 4.31 -16.29 -6.39
C ALA A 12 5.82 -16.00 -6.60
N GLY A 13 6.35 -14.97 -5.92
CA GLY A 13 7.77 -14.61 -5.89
C GLY A 13 8.33 -14.62 -4.46
N TYR A 14 9.17 -13.63 -4.14
CA TYR A 14 9.70 -13.46 -2.79
C TYR A 14 8.57 -13.27 -1.78
N ARG A 15 8.71 -13.88 -0.60
CA ARG A 15 7.76 -13.76 0.50
C ARG A 15 8.42 -12.98 1.64
N HIS A 16 7.84 -11.84 1.98
CA HIS A 16 8.30 -11.00 3.07
C HIS A 16 7.90 -11.58 4.43
N ASP A 17 8.85 -11.66 5.36
CA ASP A 17 8.60 -12.12 6.73
C ASP A 17 7.60 -11.19 7.47
N SER A 18 7.54 -9.93 7.07
CA SER A 18 6.66 -8.91 7.65
C SER A 18 5.16 -9.10 7.37
N ILE A 19 4.75 -10.00 6.45
CA ILE A 19 3.33 -10.23 6.13
C ILE A 19 2.52 -10.61 7.39
N GLY A 20 3.09 -11.45 8.26
CA GLY A 20 2.41 -11.88 9.49
C GLY A 20 2.16 -10.71 10.45
N ALA A 21 3.20 -9.91 10.72
CA ALA A 21 3.11 -8.74 11.57
C ALA A 21 2.19 -7.66 10.98
N GLY A 22 2.23 -7.46 9.65
CA GLY A 22 1.36 -6.51 8.97
C GLY A 22 -0.11 -6.89 9.01
N ALA A 23 -0.45 -8.17 8.85
CA ALA A 23 -1.82 -8.65 8.98
C ALA A 23 -2.36 -8.46 10.42
N ALA A 24 -1.53 -8.76 11.43
CA ALA A 24 -1.88 -8.53 12.83
C ALA A 24 -2.08 -7.04 13.13
N ALA A 25 -1.16 -6.18 12.69
CA ALA A 25 -1.25 -4.73 12.84
C ALA A 25 -2.52 -4.17 12.19
N LEU A 26 -2.86 -4.59 10.96
CA LEU A 26 -4.10 -4.15 10.30
C LEU A 26 -5.35 -4.56 11.08
N ALA A 27 -5.36 -5.76 11.70
CA ALA A 27 -6.47 -6.19 12.55
C ALA A 27 -6.61 -5.33 13.80
N GLU A 28 -5.50 -5.01 14.47
CA GLU A 28 -5.49 -4.12 15.64
C GLU A 28 -5.92 -2.69 15.29
N LEU A 29 -5.49 -2.17 14.13
CA LEU A 29 -5.83 -0.83 13.66
C LEU A 29 -7.29 -0.72 13.21
N ALA A 30 -7.88 -1.80 12.68
CA ALA A 30 -9.25 -1.84 12.18
C ALA A 30 -10.29 -2.02 13.31
N ALA A 31 -9.94 -2.76 14.37
CA ALA A 31 -10.90 -3.11 15.43
C ALA A 31 -11.54 -1.89 16.14
N PRO A 32 -10.81 -0.83 16.53
CA PRO A 32 -11.40 0.38 17.11
C PRO A 32 -12.37 1.11 16.18
N GLU A 33 -12.27 0.88 14.88
CA GLU A 33 -13.10 1.49 13.83
C GLU A 33 -14.37 0.69 13.54
N GLY A 34 -14.59 -0.40 14.29
CA GLY A 34 -15.70 -1.34 14.08
C GLY A 34 -15.54 -2.20 12.83
N LEU A 35 -14.33 -2.31 12.29
CA LEU A 35 -14.02 -3.11 11.10
C LEU A 35 -13.37 -4.43 11.51
N SER A 36 -13.87 -5.54 10.96
CA SER A 36 -13.19 -6.84 11.07
C SER A 36 -12.17 -7.01 9.95
N VAL A 37 -11.09 -7.76 10.19
CA VAL A 37 -10.13 -8.10 9.13
C VAL A 37 -10.37 -9.53 8.64
N ARG A 38 -10.40 -9.70 7.32
CA ARG A 38 -10.46 -10.99 6.63
C ARG A 38 -9.21 -11.14 5.79
N HIS A 39 -8.24 -11.90 6.31
CA HIS A 39 -6.97 -12.16 5.64
C HIS A 39 -7.04 -13.45 4.83
N THR A 40 -6.60 -13.39 3.56
CA THR A 40 -6.57 -14.53 2.65
C THR A 40 -5.38 -14.45 1.69
N GLU A 41 -4.96 -15.61 1.20
CA GLU A 41 -4.03 -15.76 0.09
C GLU A 41 -4.70 -16.47 -1.11
N ASP A 42 -6.00 -16.78 -1.00
CA ASP A 42 -6.79 -17.40 -2.07
C ASP A 42 -7.52 -16.32 -2.91
N PRO A 43 -7.24 -16.18 -4.22
CA PRO A 43 -7.90 -15.20 -5.09
C PRO A 43 -9.42 -15.42 -5.21
N ARG A 44 -9.90 -16.66 -5.04
CA ARG A 44 -11.33 -16.96 -5.05
C ARG A 44 -12.02 -16.46 -3.81
N GLU A 45 -11.35 -16.53 -2.66
CA GLU A 45 -11.86 -15.93 -1.43
C GLU A 45 -11.81 -14.41 -1.49
N LEU A 46 -10.74 -13.82 -2.03
CA LEU A 46 -10.67 -12.38 -2.28
C LEU A 46 -11.88 -11.91 -3.10
N THR A 47 -12.22 -12.64 -4.17
CA THR A 47 -13.41 -12.36 -5.00
C THR A 47 -14.69 -12.30 -4.17
N ARG A 48 -14.90 -13.26 -3.25
CA ARG A 48 -16.09 -13.29 -2.37
C ARG A 48 -16.10 -12.13 -1.39
N LEU A 49 -14.94 -11.81 -0.81
CA LEU A 49 -14.80 -10.71 0.14
C LEU A 49 -15.12 -9.37 -0.52
N LEU A 50 -14.66 -9.12 -1.74
CA LEU A 50 -14.93 -7.90 -2.50
C LEU A 50 -16.40 -7.73 -2.91
N ALA A 51 -17.15 -8.83 -3.01
CA ALA A 51 -18.57 -8.84 -3.36
C ALA A 51 -19.52 -8.64 -2.16
N SER A 52 -18.99 -8.40 -0.96
CA SER A 52 -19.74 -8.21 0.28
C SER A 52 -19.46 -6.84 0.91
N ASP A 53 -19.72 -6.64 2.21
CA ASP A 53 -19.57 -5.36 2.92
C ASP A 53 -18.09 -4.98 3.16
N CYS A 54 -17.30 -4.90 2.09
CA CYS A 54 -15.86 -4.63 2.11
C CYS A 54 -15.57 -3.12 2.14
N ALA A 55 -15.14 -2.61 3.28
CA ALA A 55 -14.79 -1.21 3.48
C ALA A 55 -13.53 -0.81 2.70
N ALA A 56 -12.52 -1.67 2.67
CA ALA A 56 -11.30 -1.50 1.88
C ALA A 56 -10.64 -2.86 1.60
N VAL A 57 -9.91 -2.95 0.49
CA VAL A 57 -9.00 -4.06 0.21
C VAL A 57 -7.55 -3.60 0.41
N VAL A 58 -6.77 -4.42 1.11
CA VAL A 58 -5.35 -4.20 1.37
C VAL A 58 -4.56 -5.28 0.66
N PHE A 59 -3.64 -4.89 -0.20
CA PHE A 59 -2.64 -5.77 -0.79
C PHE A 59 -1.37 -5.63 0.04
N LEU A 60 -1.15 -6.59 0.94
CA LEU A 60 -0.04 -6.60 1.88
C LEU A 60 1.11 -7.44 1.31
N SER A 61 2.03 -6.75 0.63
CA SER A 61 3.24 -7.36 0.04
C SER A 61 3.03 -8.60 -0.85
N PRO A 62 1.99 -8.68 -1.71
CA PRO A 62 1.91 -9.76 -2.69
C PRO A 62 3.03 -9.64 -3.73
N THR A 63 3.46 -10.75 -4.33
CA THR A 63 4.50 -10.74 -5.37
C THR A 63 4.15 -11.68 -6.52
N GLY A 64 4.45 -11.27 -7.75
CA GLY A 64 4.18 -12.06 -8.96
C GLY A 64 2.71 -12.05 -9.40
N GLU A 65 2.36 -13.01 -10.26
CA GLU A 65 1.00 -13.19 -10.79
C GLU A 65 0.22 -14.13 -9.85
N VAL A 66 -0.67 -13.58 -9.04
CA VAL A 66 -1.32 -14.25 -7.91
C VAL A 66 -2.84 -14.18 -7.96
N LEU A 67 -3.40 -13.33 -8.84
CA LEU A 67 -4.84 -13.25 -9.09
C LEU A 67 -5.25 -14.14 -10.25
N ASP A 68 -6.39 -14.81 -10.11
CA ASP A 68 -7.08 -15.40 -11.26
C ASP A 68 -7.98 -14.37 -11.96
N ASP A 69 -8.51 -14.72 -13.14
CA ASP A 69 -9.38 -13.83 -13.92
C ASP A 69 -10.59 -13.31 -13.12
N GLY A 70 -11.13 -14.14 -12.22
CA GLY A 70 -12.25 -13.77 -11.35
C GLY A 70 -11.86 -12.67 -10.37
N ALA A 71 -10.72 -12.83 -9.70
CA ALA A 71 -10.19 -11.86 -8.75
C ALA A 71 -9.78 -10.56 -9.45
N ARG A 72 -9.15 -10.62 -10.64
CA ARG A 72 -8.86 -9.44 -11.46
C ARG A 72 -10.12 -8.66 -11.81
N HIS A 73 -11.15 -9.36 -12.28
CA HIS A 73 -12.44 -8.74 -12.61
C HIS A 73 -13.09 -8.09 -11.36
N ALA A 74 -13.13 -8.82 -10.24
CA ALA A 74 -13.73 -8.35 -9.00
C ALA A 74 -13.00 -7.13 -8.42
N LEU A 75 -11.66 -7.14 -8.39
CA LEU A 75 -10.86 -6.02 -7.92
C LEU A 75 -11.11 -4.76 -8.76
N ARG A 76 -11.10 -4.91 -10.10
CA ARG A 76 -11.37 -3.79 -10.99
C ARG A 76 -12.78 -3.22 -10.80
N ALA A 77 -13.78 -4.08 -10.74
CA ALA A 77 -15.17 -3.65 -10.51
C ALA A 77 -15.32 -2.96 -9.15
N TYR A 78 -14.74 -3.53 -8.08
CA TYR A 78 -14.78 -2.97 -6.73
C TYR A 78 -14.18 -1.57 -6.68
N VAL A 79 -12.94 -1.40 -7.14
CA VAL A 79 -12.26 -0.10 -7.08
C VAL A 79 -12.95 0.92 -7.99
N THR A 80 -13.20 0.58 -9.26
CA THR A 80 -13.82 1.55 -10.18
C THR A 80 -15.24 1.95 -9.75
N GLY A 81 -15.94 1.09 -9.00
CA GLY A 81 -17.25 1.33 -8.40
C GLY A 81 -17.25 2.15 -7.10
N GLY A 82 -16.08 2.56 -6.57
CA GLY A 82 -15.99 3.39 -5.37
C GLY A 82 -15.29 2.75 -4.18
N GLY A 83 -14.86 1.49 -4.31
CA GLY A 83 -14.10 0.78 -3.29
C GLY A 83 -12.71 1.38 -3.04
N GLY A 84 -12.16 1.12 -1.85
CA GLY A 84 -10.85 1.58 -1.44
C GLY A 84 -9.77 0.52 -1.61
N PHE A 85 -8.64 0.87 -2.22
CA PHE A 85 -7.44 0.03 -2.33
C PHE A 85 -6.28 0.64 -1.54
N LEU A 86 -5.59 -0.21 -0.77
CA LEU A 86 -4.35 0.10 -0.07
C LEU A 86 -3.27 -0.92 -0.45
N GLY A 87 -2.29 -0.51 -1.24
CA GLY A 87 -1.09 -1.29 -1.53
C GLY A 87 0.02 -1.01 -0.53
N VAL A 88 0.58 -2.06 0.08
CA VAL A 88 1.68 -1.96 1.03
C VAL A 88 2.91 -2.68 0.47
N HIS A 89 4.04 -1.99 0.50
CA HIS A 89 5.37 -2.45 0.11
C HIS A 89 5.38 -3.17 -1.25
N ALA A 90 5.48 -4.50 -1.23
CA ALA A 90 5.55 -5.34 -2.42
C ALA A 90 4.27 -5.36 -3.27
N ALA A 91 3.20 -4.66 -2.90
CA ALA A 91 2.03 -4.51 -3.77
C ALA A 91 2.36 -4.01 -5.19
N THR A 92 3.44 -3.25 -5.37
CA THR A 92 3.94 -2.81 -6.70
C THR A 92 4.71 -3.88 -7.48
N CYS A 93 4.95 -5.05 -6.85
CA CYS A 93 5.66 -6.22 -7.37
C CYS A 93 4.72 -7.35 -7.84
N ALA A 94 3.42 -7.07 -7.97
CA ALA A 94 2.41 -8.04 -8.39
C ALA A 94 1.76 -7.64 -9.72
N GLU A 95 1.19 -8.62 -10.40
CA GLU A 95 0.35 -8.45 -11.60
C GLU A 95 1.00 -7.60 -12.70
N TYR A 96 2.24 -7.94 -13.09
CA TYR A 96 3.00 -7.23 -14.12
C TYR A 96 2.38 -7.37 -15.50
N ASP A 97 1.73 -8.51 -15.80
CA ASP A 97 1.09 -8.75 -17.09
C ASP A 97 -0.24 -8.00 -17.28
N TRP A 98 -0.70 -7.33 -16.23
CA TRP A 98 -1.99 -6.66 -16.18
C TRP A 98 -1.82 -5.14 -15.98
N ASP A 99 -1.77 -4.41 -17.09
CA ASP A 99 -1.52 -2.94 -17.11
C ASP A 99 -2.42 -2.15 -16.15
N TRP A 100 -3.70 -2.53 -16.03
CA TRP A 100 -4.64 -1.85 -15.15
C TRP A 100 -4.22 -1.91 -13.67
N TYR A 101 -3.58 -3.00 -13.25
CA TYR A 101 -3.03 -3.07 -11.89
C TYR A 101 -1.90 -2.06 -11.67
N GLY A 102 -1.20 -1.64 -12.72
CA GLY A 102 -0.15 -0.62 -12.67
C GLY A 102 -0.71 0.78 -12.58
N GLU A 103 -1.85 1.01 -13.21
CA GLU A 103 -2.64 2.20 -12.95
C GLU A 103 -3.16 2.21 -11.51
N LEU A 104 -3.59 1.07 -10.99
CA LEU A 104 -4.09 0.93 -9.63
C LEU A 104 -3.00 1.27 -8.60
N THR A 105 -1.84 0.62 -8.65
CA THR A 105 -0.72 0.88 -7.72
C THR A 105 -0.03 2.20 -8.01
N GLY A 106 -0.12 2.71 -9.24
CA GLY A 106 0.51 3.97 -9.68
C GLY A 106 2.01 3.86 -10.00
N ALA A 107 2.64 2.72 -9.69
CA ALA A 107 4.04 2.44 -10.00
C ALA A 107 4.29 0.94 -10.21
N ARG A 108 5.40 0.63 -10.89
CA ARG A 108 5.89 -0.73 -11.14
C ARG A 108 7.29 -0.86 -10.59
N PHE A 109 7.49 -1.80 -9.68
CA PHE A 109 8.79 -2.08 -9.08
C PHE A 109 9.82 -2.52 -10.13
N THR A 110 11.06 -2.04 -10.00
CA THR A 110 12.20 -2.44 -10.86
C THR A 110 13.44 -2.91 -10.10
N GLY A 111 13.53 -2.61 -8.80
CA GLY A 111 14.69 -2.97 -7.99
C GLY A 111 14.70 -2.24 -6.66
N HIS A 112 15.69 -2.56 -5.82
CA HIS A 112 15.97 -1.85 -4.59
C HIS A 112 17.42 -2.14 -4.18
N PRO A 113 18.07 -1.26 -3.39
CA PRO A 113 19.31 -1.58 -2.72
C PRO A 113 19.05 -2.47 -1.49
N ALA A 114 20.10 -2.80 -0.73
CA ALA A 114 19.94 -3.42 0.57
C ALA A 114 19.18 -2.49 1.55
N VAL A 115 18.50 -3.10 2.52
CA VAL A 115 17.84 -2.38 3.63
C VAL A 115 18.84 -1.47 4.31
N GLN A 116 18.48 -0.20 4.45
CA GLN A 116 19.33 0.82 5.06
C GLN A 116 18.50 1.98 5.58
N THR A 117 19.09 2.82 6.43
CA THR A 117 18.42 3.99 6.99
C THR A 117 18.57 5.20 6.07
N ALA A 118 17.48 5.94 5.87
CA ALA A 118 17.47 7.21 5.15
C ALA A 118 16.43 8.17 5.73
N ALA A 119 16.61 9.46 5.42
CA ALA A 119 15.62 10.48 5.75
C ALA A 119 14.46 10.44 4.76
N VAL A 120 13.26 10.17 5.27
CA VAL A 120 12.01 10.31 4.53
C VAL A 120 11.46 11.72 4.78
N THR A 121 11.07 12.40 3.72
CA THR A 121 10.45 13.74 3.76
C THR A 121 8.95 13.62 3.57
N VAL A 122 8.17 14.24 4.46
CA VAL A 122 6.73 14.40 4.28
C VAL A 122 6.49 15.56 3.32
N GLU A 123 5.95 15.27 2.15
CA GLU A 123 5.58 16.27 1.15
C GLU A 123 4.21 16.90 1.44
N ASP A 124 3.28 16.09 1.98
CA ASP A 124 1.94 16.54 2.29
C ASP A 124 1.54 16.18 3.73
N PRO A 125 1.57 17.13 4.67
CA PRO A 125 1.17 16.89 6.05
C PRO A 125 -0.35 17.02 6.28
N GLY A 126 -1.15 17.28 5.24
CA GLY A 126 -2.61 17.38 5.34
C GLY A 126 -3.33 16.05 5.26
N HIS A 127 -2.69 15.01 4.72
CA HIS A 127 -3.28 13.68 4.58
C HIS A 127 -3.24 12.90 5.92
N PRO A 128 -4.28 12.15 6.31
CA PRO A 128 -4.33 11.42 7.58
C PRO A 128 -3.22 10.38 7.76
N ALA A 129 -2.63 9.90 6.66
CA ALA A 129 -1.49 8.98 6.69
C ALA A 129 -0.16 9.68 7.06
N THR A 130 -0.07 11.00 7.01
CA THR A 130 1.20 11.73 7.16
C THR A 130 1.10 12.91 8.12
N SER A 131 -0.10 13.32 8.56
CA SER A 131 -0.31 14.50 9.39
C SER A 131 0.31 14.43 10.79
N HIS A 132 0.56 13.23 11.31
CA HIS A 132 1.23 13.01 12.60
C HIS A 132 2.75 12.91 12.48
N LEU A 133 3.28 12.77 11.26
CA LEU A 133 4.71 12.62 11.03
C LEU A 133 5.40 13.98 11.07
N PRO A 134 6.65 14.05 11.59
CA PRO A 134 7.45 15.25 11.43
C PRO A 134 7.79 15.46 9.95
N ARG A 135 8.15 16.68 9.58
CA ARG A 135 8.51 17.03 8.18
C ARG A 135 9.59 16.11 7.59
N ALA A 136 10.52 15.67 8.42
CA ALA A 136 11.50 14.65 8.07
C ALA A 136 11.67 13.68 9.25
N TRP A 137 11.80 12.41 8.94
CA TRP A 137 12.09 11.35 9.91
C TRP A 137 13.08 10.33 9.32
N GLU A 138 13.95 9.82 10.17
CA GLU A 138 14.81 8.68 9.83
C GLU A 138 13.98 7.41 9.86
N TRP A 139 14.09 6.63 8.79
CA TRP A 139 13.38 5.38 8.59
C TRP A 139 14.33 4.33 8.00
N THR A 140 14.19 3.07 8.40
CA THR A 140 14.98 1.95 7.87
C THR A 140 14.07 1.04 7.08
N ASP A 141 14.32 0.94 5.79
CA ASP A 141 13.50 0.14 4.88
C ASP A 141 14.29 -0.29 3.64
N GLU A 142 13.62 -1.02 2.76
CA GLU A 142 14.06 -1.33 1.41
C GLU A 142 13.50 -0.29 0.42
N TRP A 143 14.40 0.56 -0.12
CA TRP A 143 13.99 1.69 -0.96
C TRP A 143 13.67 1.25 -2.38
N TYR A 144 12.39 1.01 -2.67
CA TYR A 144 11.93 0.55 -3.99
C TYR A 144 12.14 1.58 -5.09
N ASP A 145 12.88 1.18 -6.11
CA ASP A 145 12.93 1.86 -7.40
C ASP A 145 11.75 1.42 -8.27
N PHE A 146 11.30 2.35 -9.12
CA PHE A 146 10.17 2.15 -10.01
C PHE A 146 10.54 2.43 -11.47
N ALA A 147 9.83 1.78 -12.39
CA ALA A 147 10.01 1.99 -13.83
C ALA A 147 9.76 3.45 -14.26
N ALA A 148 8.90 4.16 -13.52
CA ALA A 148 8.69 5.60 -13.63
C ALA A 148 8.21 6.15 -12.27
N SER A 149 8.48 7.42 -12.00
CA SER A 149 7.90 8.10 -10.84
C SER A 149 6.37 8.07 -10.93
N PRO A 150 5.65 7.73 -9.84
CA PRO A 150 4.19 7.82 -9.81
C PRO A 150 3.70 9.27 -9.89
N ARG A 151 4.57 10.26 -9.72
CA ARG A 151 4.22 11.68 -9.78
C ARG A 151 3.66 12.05 -11.16
N GLY A 152 2.47 12.63 -11.18
CA GLY A 152 1.79 13.00 -12.43
C GLY A 152 0.39 13.55 -12.20
N ALA A 153 -0.37 13.72 -13.28
CA ALA A 153 -1.72 14.27 -13.22
C ALA A 153 -2.64 13.39 -12.36
N GLY A 154 -3.23 13.97 -11.31
CA GLY A 154 -4.18 13.30 -10.43
C GLY A 154 -3.55 12.41 -9.35
N VAL A 155 -2.22 12.39 -9.22
CA VAL A 155 -1.51 11.72 -8.13
C VAL A 155 -1.07 12.74 -7.10
N ARG A 156 -1.33 12.44 -5.83
CA ARG A 156 -0.87 13.21 -4.68
C ARG A 156 0.24 12.42 -3.98
N VAL A 157 1.47 12.91 -4.06
CA VAL A 157 2.61 12.34 -3.33
C VAL A 157 2.58 12.85 -1.90
N LEU A 158 2.77 11.94 -0.95
CA LEU A 158 2.66 12.19 0.50
C LEU A 158 4.02 12.16 1.19
N ALA A 159 4.91 11.27 0.73
CA ALA A 159 6.26 11.14 1.25
C ALA A 159 7.24 10.69 0.16
N SER A 160 8.50 11.10 0.30
CA SER A 160 9.62 10.75 -0.58
C SER A 160 10.88 10.47 0.22
N VAL A 161 11.84 9.74 -0.37
CA VAL A 161 13.19 9.57 0.19
C VAL A 161 14.20 10.43 -0.56
N ASP A 162 15.25 10.87 0.15
CA ASP A 162 16.38 11.59 -0.44
C ASP A 162 17.51 10.60 -0.77
N GLU A 163 17.69 10.27 -2.05
CA GLU A 163 18.75 9.36 -2.52
C GLU A 163 20.18 9.83 -2.17
N ARG A 164 20.38 11.10 -1.80
CA ARG A 164 21.70 11.57 -1.31
C ARG A 164 22.04 11.05 0.08
N ARG A 165 21.08 10.40 0.75
CA ARG A 165 21.19 9.91 2.13
C ARG A 165 21.39 8.40 2.22
N TYR A 166 21.40 7.70 1.09
CA TYR A 166 21.57 6.26 1.03
C TYR A 166 22.25 5.85 -0.28
N GLU A 167 22.67 4.61 -0.42
CA GLU A 167 23.37 4.12 -1.62
C GLU A 167 22.54 3.14 -2.44
N GLY A 168 22.63 3.24 -3.76
CA GLY A 168 22.09 2.25 -4.71
C GLY A 168 20.67 2.51 -5.23
N GLY A 169 20.08 3.68 -4.97
CA GLY A 169 18.83 4.11 -5.61
C GLY A 169 19.01 4.47 -7.09
N THR A 170 17.94 4.35 -7.88
CA THR A 170 17.95 4.64 -9.32
C THR A 170 16.86 5.61 -9.78
N MET A 171 16.07 6.15 -8.86
CA MET A 171 15.00 7.13 -9.12
C MET A 171 15.52 8.56 -9.28
N GLY A 172 16.71 8.86 -8.75
CA GLY A 172 17.33 10.17 -8.80
C GLY A 172 16.68 11.17 -7.84
N ALA A 173 16.38 12.39 -8.32
CA ALA A 173 15.92 13.48 -7.47
C ALA A 173 14.45 13.36 -7.02
N ASP A 174 13.63 12.56 -7.70
CA ASP A 174 12.22 12.35 -7.38
C ASP A 174 11.99 10.87 -7.05
N HIS A 175 11.95 10.57 -5.74
CA HIS A 175 11.73 9.21 -5.24
C HIS A 175 10.52 9.14 -4.29
N PRO A 176 9.29 9.16 -4.82
CA PRO A 176 8.09 8.98 -4.01
C PRO A 176 8.05 7.61 -3.32
N LEU A 177 7.64 7.60 -2.06
CA LEU A 177 7.45 6.39 -1.26
C LEU A 177 6.00 6.15 -0.89
N ALA A 178 5.19 7.19 -0.77
CA ALA A 178 3.76 7.05 -0.49
C ALA A 178 2.96 8.04 -1.33
N TRP A 179 1.88 7.58 -1.94
CA TRP A 179 1.02 8.40 -2.79
C TRP A 179 -0.41 7.88 -2.80
N CYS A 180 -1.32 8.75 -3.22
CA CYS A 180 -2.71 8.38 -3.43
C CYS A 180 -3.29 9.04 -4.68
N ARG A 181 -4.35 8.44 -5.22
CA ARG A 181 -5.09 8.92 -6.39
C ARG A 181 -6.52 8.37 -6.41
N GLN A 182 -7.34 8.93 -7.29
CA GLN A 182 -8.61 8.33 -7.67
C GLN A 182 -8.42 7.38 -8.86
N VAL A 183 -9.12 6.25 -8.86
CA VAL A 183 -9.20 5.28 -9.96
C VAL A 183 -10.67 4.95 -10.20
N GLY A 184 -11.25 5.50 -11.29
CA GLY A 184 -12.70 5.52 -11.44
C GLY A 184 -13.34 6.35 -10.32
N ALA A 185 -14.32 5.79 -9.61
CA ALA A 185 -14.90 6.39 -8.41
C ALA A 185 -14.16 6.02 -7.11
N GLY A 186 -13.17 5.12 -7.17
CA GLY A 186 -12.50 4.56 -6.01
C GLY A 186 -11.22 5.28 -5.62
N ARG A 187 -10.81 5.03 -4.38
CA ARG A 187 -9.59 5.55 -3.78
C ARG A 187 -8.48 4.52 -3.87
N SER A 188 -7.33 4.89 -4.42
CA SER A 188 -6.13 4.07 -4.40
C SER A 188 -5.03 4.76 -3.62
N PHE A 189 -4.48 4.06 -2.63
CA PHE A 189 -3.31 4.45 -1.86
C PHE A 189 -2.21 3.41 -2.06
N SER A 190 -0.96 3.85 -2.18
CA SER A 190 0.19 2.95 -2.16
C SER A 190 1.30 3.52 -1.29
N THR A 191 1.93 2.66 -0.50
CA THR A 191 3.15 2.96 0.24
C THR A 191 4.19 1.87 -0.06
N ALA A 192 5.38 2.28 -0.43
CA ALA A 192 6.55 1.43 -0.64
C ALA A 192 7.20 1.00 0.68
N LEU A 193 6.80 1.63 1.80
CA LEU A 193 7.29 1.33 3.13
C LEU A 193 6.68 0.03 3.68
N GLY A 194 7.39 -0.60 4.61
CA GLY A 194 6.88 -1.75 5.37
C GLY A 194 7.52 -3.08 5.00
N HIS A 195 8.77 -3.09 4.54
CA HIS A 195 9.53 -4.33 4.28
C HIS A 195 9.74 -5.15 5.55
N THR A 196 10.20 -4.50 6.62
CA THR A 196 10.70 -5.14 7.84
C THR A 196 9.57 -5.50 8.81
N GLU A 197 9.77 -6.52 9.64
CA GLU A 197 8.82 -6.86 10.71
C GLU A 197 8.74 -5.72 11.74
N GLU A 198 9.88 -5.11 12.05
CA GLU A 198 10.03 -4.03 13.02
C GLU A 198 9.22 -2.78 12.64
N ALA A 199 8.97 -2.56 11.35
CA ALA A 199 8.12 -1.46 10.88
C ALA A 199 6.76 -1.48 11.59
N TYR A 200 6.17 -2.67 11.74
CA TYR A 200 4.85 -2.88 12.34
C TYR A 200 4.84 -2.80 13.87
N ALA A 201 5.99 -2.58 14.51
CA ALA A 201 6.10 -2.22 15.92
C ALA A 201 6.31 -0.70 16.14
N ASP A 202 6.65 0.06 15.09
CA ASP A 202 6.88 1.49 15.21
C ASP A 202 5.54 2.26 15.22
N PRO A 203 5.24 3.04 16.27
CA PRO A 203 3.96 3.73 16.39
C PRO A 203 3.71 4.76 15.29
N ARG A 204 4.76 5.34 14.68
CA ARG A 204 4.64 6.32 13.61
C ARG A 204 4.24 5.64 12.29
N PHE A 205 4.78 4.44 12.01
CA PHE A 205 4.39 3.65 10.85
C PHE A 205 2.99 3.04 11.03
N LEU A 206 2.65 2.54 12.22
CA LEU A 206 1.29 2.10 12.53
C LEU A 206 0.27 3.23 12.33
N ALA A 207 0.58 4.45 12.75
CA ALA A 207 -0.27 5.61 12.51
C ALA A 207 -0.35 5.99 11.02
N HIS A 208 0.74 5.84 10.24
CA HIS A 208 0.72 6.00 8.78
C HIS A 208 -0.22 4.99 8.11
N LEU A 209 -0.07 3.71 8.46
CA LEU A 209 -0.90 2.62 7.94
C LEU A 209 -2.36 2.80 8.33
N ARG A 210 -2.65 3.22 9.56
CA ARG A 210 -4.02 3.54 10.02
C ARG A 210 -4.62 4.67 9.19
N GLY A 211 -3.89 5.77 9.00
CA GLY A 211 -4.37 6.90 8.21
C GLY A 211 -4.64 6.52 6.75
N ALA A 212 -3.77 5.71 6.16
CA ALA A 212 -3.93 5.16 4.81
C ALA A 212 -5.16 4.24 4.70
N LEU A 213 -5.35 3.34 5.67
CA LEU A 213 -6.50 2.43 5.73
C LEU A 213 -7.81 3.22 5.87
N LEU A 214 -7.88 4.16 6.80
CA LEU A 214 -9.10 4.94 7.05
C LEU A 214 -9.47 5.84 5.88
N TRP A 215 -8.47 6.45 5.22
CA TRP A 215 -8.71 7.21 4.00
C TRP A 215 -9.21 6.30 2.88
N SER A 216 -8.58 5.15 2.66
CA SER A 216 -9.01 4.18 1.64
C SER A 216 -10.43 3.71 1.90
N ALA A 217 -10.78 3.42 3.15
CA ALA A 217 -12.13 3.05 3.59
C ALA A 217 -13.15 4.21 3.60
N GLY A 218 -12.75 5.45 3.29
CA GLY A 218 -13.65 6.61 3.24
C GLY A 218 -14.09 7.11 4.61
N ARG A 219 -13.36 6.74 5.66
CA ARG A 219 -13.62 7.12 7.07
C ARG A 219 -12.81 8.32 7.52
N ALA A 220 -11.82 8.73 6.73
CA ALA A 220 -11.05 9.96 6.92
C ALA A 220 -11.01 10.75 5.62
N GLN A 221 -11.11 12.08 5.74
CA GLN A 221 -10.88 13.00 4.62
C GLN A 221 -9.38 13.27 4.50
N GLY A 222 -8.92 13.50 3.27
CA GLY A 222 -7.53 13.81 2.95
C GLY A 222 -7.47 14.72 1.76
#